data_AF-A0A0A9WKK9-F1
#
_entry.id   AF-A0A0A9WKK9-F1
#
_cell.length_a   1.000
_cell.length_b   1.000
_cell.length_c   1.000
_cell.angle_alpha   90.00
_cell.angle_beta   90.00
_cell.angle_gamma   90.00
#
_symmetry.space_group_name_H-M   'P 1'
#
loop_
_entity.id
_entity.type
_entity.pdbx_description
1 polymer ?
#
loop_
_entity_poly.entity_id
_entity_poly.type
_entity_poly.pdbx_seq_one_letter_code
_entity_poly.pdbx_strand_id
1 'polypeptide(L)'
;MYIQRGNIPAVVCLITAFIERCTLHIVSQNLLKDILNIFAQLVKLKNYDHEGFNILTVMLLYLPPHTIDNYLNSVYKVLMQRVQTARTPKYVRILIIFLSVAVIMRGAGDLVRQFDSLQGNLFMMLLDKV
;
A
#
# COMPACT_ATOMS: atom_id res chain seq x y z
N MET A 1 -7.59 19.13 13.96
CA MET A 1 -7.70 18.03 14.94
C MET A 1 -6.31 17.42 15.09
N TYR A 2 -5.63 17.66 16.21
CA TYR A 2 -4.27 17.14 16.44
C TYR A 2 -4.34 15.62 16.47
N ILE A 3 -4.03 14.96 15.35
CA ILE A 3 -3.77 13.52 15.35
C ILE A 3 -2.60 13.35 16.32
N GLN A 4 -2.89 12.82 17.52
CA GLN A 4 -1.84 12.46 18.46
C GLN A 4 -0.98 11.42 17.76
N ARG A 5 0.15 11.86 17.22
CA ARG A 5 1.03 11.02 16.40
C ARG A 5 1.54 9.80 17.17
N GLY A 6 1.53 9.86 18.50
CA GLY A 6 1.80 8.73 19.39
C GLY A 6 0.79 7.59 19.30
N ASN A 7 -0.45 7.83 18.84
CA ASN A 7 -1.48 6.79 18.73
C ASN A 7 -1.45 6.07 17.38
N ILE A 8 -0.65 6.55 16.41
CA ILE A 8 -0.61 5.97 15.06
C ILE A 8 -0.33 4.46 15.09
N PRO A 9 0.70 3.95 15.81
CA PRO A 9 0.98 2.52 15.83
C PRO A 9 -0.18 1.69 16.40
N ALA A 10 -0.84 2.17 17.45
CA ALA A 10 -1.98 1.48 18.06
C ALA A 10 -3.18 1.42 17.10
N VAL A 11 -3.47 2.51 16.39
CA VAL A 11 -4.56 2.58 15.41
C VAL A 11 -4.27 1.68 14.22
N VAL A 12 -3.02 1.65 13.73
CA VAL A 12 -2.62 0.79 12.61
C VAL A 12 -2.71 -0.68 13.00
N CYS A 13 -2.28 -1.04 14.22
CA CYS A 13 -2.45 -2.38 14.78
C CYS A 13 -3.94 -2.79 14.81
N LEU A 14 -4.83 -1.89 15.22
CA LEU A 14 -6.26 -2.15 15.21
C LEU A 14 -6.79 -2.37 13.78
N ILE A 15 -6.46 -1.47 12.84
CA ILE A 15 -6.91 -1.57 11.45
C ILE A 15 -6.45 -2.88 10.81
N THR A 16 -5.17 -3.22 10.99
CA THR A 16 -4.60 -4.46 10.44
C THR A 16 -5.30 -5.69 11.03
N ALA A 17 -5.46 -5.77 12.35
CA ALA A 17 -6.20 -6.86 12.99
C ALA A 17 -7.66 -6.97 12.51
N PHE A 18 -8.34 -5.84 12.29
CA PHE A 18 -9.69 -5.83 11.73
C PHE A 18 -9.74 -6.33 10.30
N ILE A 19 -8.75 -5.99 9.46
CA ILE A 19 -8.66 -6.55 8.10
C ILE A 19 -8.49 -8.07 8.17
N GLU A 20 -7.56 -8.57 8.98
CA GLU A 20 -7.29 -10.00 9.12
C GLU A 20 -8.50 -10.82 9.59
N ARG A 21 -9.27 -10.27 10.54
CA ARG A 21 -10.35 -11.02 11.21
C ARG A 21 -11.75 -10.72 10.69
N CYS A 22 -11.96 -9.56 10.08
CA CYS A 22 -13.29 -9.03 9.74
C CYS A 22 -13.38 -8.54 8.28
N THR A 23 -12.58 -9.11 7.38
CA THR A 23 -12.56 -8.73 5.95
C THR A 23 -13.95 -8.60 5.33
N LEU A 24 -14.83 -9.59 5.50
CA LEU A 24 -16.18 -9.56 4.92
C LEU A 24 -17.01 -8.37 5.42
N HIS A 25 -16.91 -8.07 6.71
CA HIS A 25 -17.59 -6.92 7.30
C HIS A 25 -17.06 -5.61 6.72
N ILE A 26 -15.73 -5.44 6.65
CA ILE A 26 -15.09 -4.24 6.07
C ILE A 26 -15.53 -4.00 4.62
N VAL A 27 -15.59 -5.06 3.82
CA VAL A 27 -16.03 -4.99 2.42
C VAL A 27 -17.51 -4.59 2.35
N SER A 28 -18.38 -5.24 3.11
CA SER A 28 -19.82 -4.92 3.12
C SER A 28 -20.14 -3.49 3.57
N GLN A 29 -19.33 -2.95 4.48
CA GLN A 29 -19.48 -1.59 5.02
C GLN A 29 -18.75 -0.53 4.16
N ASN A 30 -18.14 -0.90 3.03
CA ASN A 30 -17.39 0.01 2.15
C ASN A 30 -16.25 0.79 2.82
N LEU A 31 -15.69 0.26 3.91
CA LEU A 31 -14.65 0.95 4.72
C LEU A 31 -13.27 0.96 4.06
N LEU A 32 -13.08 0.19 2.98
CA LEU A 32 -11.78 0.09 2.28
C LEU A 32 -11.28 1.45 1.77
N LYS A 33 -12.18 2.33 1.33
CA LYS A 33 -11.81 3.67 0.85
C LYS A 33 -11.21 4.51 1.99
N ASP A 34 -11.78 4.42 3.18
CA ASP A 34 -11.29 5.15 4.35
C ASP A 34 -9.94 4.60 4.82
N ILE A 35 -9.77 3.28 4.82
CA ILE A 35 -8.49 2.63 5.13
C ILE A 35 -7.41 3.06 4.13
N LEU A 36 -7.73 3.12 2.84
CA LEU A 36 -6.81 3.60 1.80
C LEU A 36 -6.46 5.08 1.97
N ASN A 37 -7.40 5.91 2.41
CA ASN A 37 -7.13 7.30 2.75
C ASN A 37 -6.14 7.41 3.92
N ILE A 38 -6.28 6.57 4.95
CA ILE A 38 -5.34 6.49 6.07
C ILE A 38 -3.95 6.08 5.57
N PHE A 39 -3.86 5.02 4.77
CA PHE A 39 -2.61 4.61 4.12
C PHE A 39 -1.95 5.78 3.36
N ALA A 40 -2.71 6.48 2.51
CA ALA A 40 -2.19 7.55 1.68
C ALA A 40 -1.68 8.74 2.50
N GLN A 41 -2.27 8.99 3.67
CA GLN A 41 -1.76 9.97 4.63
C GLN A 41 -0.45 9.50 5.28
N LEU A 42 -0.39 8.26 5.75
CA LEU A 42 0.78 7.71 6.43
C LEU A 42 2.02 7.66 5.53
N VAL A 43 1.88 7.24 4.26
CA VAL A 43 2.99 7.16 3.30
C VAL A 43 3.65 8.52 3.00
N LYS A 44 2.91 9.62 3.12
CA LYS A 44 3.46 10.97 2.94
C LYS A 44 4.38 11.36 4.11
N LEU A 45 4.17 10.78 5.29
CA LEU A 45 4.93 11.08 6.50
C LEU A 45 6.16 10.16 6.59
N LYS A 46 7.38 10.72 6.44
CA LYS A 46 8.65 9.95 6.49
C LYS A 46 8.78 9.06 7.74
N ASN A 47 8.22 9.50 8.86
CA ASN A 47 8.29 8.75 10.12
C ASN A 47 7.29 7.59 10.17
N TYR A 48 6.20 7.64 9.42
CA TYR A 48 5.07 6.69 9.50
C TYR A 48 4.79 5.95 8.18
N ASP A 49 5.65 6.12 7.18
CA ASP A 49 5.51 5.44 5.89
C ASP A 49 5.42 3.91 6.01
N HIS A 50 6.25 3.32 6.87
CA HIS A 50 6.20 1.90 7.23
C HIS A 50 4.84 1.42 7.74
N GLU A 51 4.10 2.24 8.49
CA GLU A 51 2.74 1.90 8.95
C GLU A 51 1.74 1.88 7.78
N GLY A 52 1.91 2.80 6.82
CA GLY A 52 1.14 2.76 5.58
C GLY A 52 1.39 1.47 4.80
N PHE A 53 2.65 1.05 4.69
CA PHE A 53 2.99 -0.23 4.05
C PHE A 53 2.47 -1.45 4.82
N ASN A 54 2.44 -1.38 6.16
CA ASN A 54 1.85 -2.44 6.98
C ASN A 54 0.37 -2.65 6.63
N ILE A 55 -0.41 -1.56 6.56
CA ILE A 55 -1.81 -1.61 6.12
C ILE A 55 -1.93 -2.24 4.72
N LEU A 56 -1.16 -1.75 3.74
CA LEU A 56 -1.23 -2.29 2.38
C LEU A 56 -0.89 -3.78 2.30
N THR A 57 0.11 -4.21 3.07
CA THR A 57 0.55 -5.60 3.07
C THR A 57 -0.57 -6.50 3.59
N VAL A 58 -1.21 -6.13 4.70
CA VAL A 58 -2.35 -6.87 5.25
C VAL A 58 -3.55 -6.83 4.30
N MET A 59 -3.85 -5.69 3.68
CA MET A 59 -4.90 -5.62 2.65
C MET A 59 -4.64 -6.60 1.52
N LEU A 60 -3.41 -6.67 1.01
CA LEU A 60 -3.01 -7.56 -0.07
C LEU A 60 -3.07 -9.05 0.31
N LEU A 61 -2.79 -9.37 1.57
CA LEU A 61 -2.79 -10.76 2.07
C LEU A 61 -4.20 -11.31 2.34
N TYR A 62 -5.11 -10.48 2.86
CA TYR A 62 -6.39 -10.95 3.40
C TYR A 62 -7.62 -10.56 2.58
N LEU A 63 -7.55 -9.51 1.75
CA LEU A 63 -8.70 -9.14 0.92
C LEU A 63 -8.87 -10.11 -0.25
N PRO A 64 -10.12 -10.41 -0.66
CA PRO A 64 -10.36 -11.15 -1.89
C PRO A 64 -9.72 -10.45 -3.09
N PRO A 65 -9.08 -11.18 -4.02
CA PRO A 65 -8.35 -10.57 -5.15
C PRO A 65 -9.19 -9.57 -5.95
N HIS A 66 -10.43 -9.93 -6.29
CA HIS A 66 -11.36 -9.07 -7.03
C HIS A 66 -11.69 -7.76 -6.32
N THR A 67 -11.64 -7.74 -4.99
CA THR A 67 -11.93 -6.54 -4.20
C THR A 67 -10.75 -5.58 -4.23
N ILE A 68 -9.53 -6.08 -3.99
CA ILE A 68 -8.33 -5.24 -3.95
C ILE A 68 -7.93 -4.71 -5.34
N ASP A 69 -8.23 -5.46 -6.41
CA ASP A 69 -7.96 -5.07 -7.80
C ASP A 69 -8.45 -3.66 -8.14
N ASN A 70 -9.63 -3.30 -7.63
CA ASN A 70 -10.24 -1.98 -7.86
C ASN A 70 -9.40 -0.81 -7.30
N TYR A 71 -8.47 -1.10 -6.40
CA TYR A 71 -7.71 -0.09 -5.66
C TYR A 71 -6.22 -0.10 -5.97
N LEU A 72 -5.67 -1.22 -6.49
CA LEU A 72 -4.23 -1.38 -6.69
C LEU A 72 -3.60 -0.30 -7.58
N ASN A 73 -4.27 0.08 -8.66
CA ASN A 73 -3.79 1.16 -9.52
C ASN A 73 -3.65 2.49 -8.75
N SER A 74 -4.64 2.83 -7.92
CA SER A 74 -4.58 4.04 -7.08
C SER A 74 -3.47 3.93 -6.03
N VAL A 75 -3.30 2.75 -5.42
CA VAL A 75 -2.24 2.47 -4.44
C VAL A 75 -0.87 2.66 -5.08
N TYR A 76 -0.59 1.99 -6.21
CA TYR A 76 0.68 2.08 -6.90
C TYR A 76 0.97 3.51 -7.36
N LYS A 77 -0.03 4.25 -7.85
CA LYS A 77 0.14 5.68 -8.20
C LYS A 77 0.62 6.50 -7.00
N VAL A 78 0.04 6.32 -5.82
CA VAL A 78 0.45 7.01 -4.59
C VAL A 78 1.88 6.63 -4.19
N LEU A 79 2.24 5.34 -4.28
CA LEU A 79 3.59 4.88 -3.97
C LEU A 79 4.63 5.47 -4.93
N MET A 80 4.34 5.48 -6.23
CA MET A 80 5.26 6.02 -7.25
C MET A 80 5.40 7.54 -7.14
N GLN A 81 4.31 8.25 -6.87
CA GLN A 81 4.38 9.68 -6.58
C GLN A 81 5.29 9.97 -5.38
N ARG A 82 5.26 9.11 -4.36
CA ARG A 82 6.14 9.23 -3.20
C ARG A 82 7.61 8.98 -3.54
N VAL A 83 7.93 8.00 -4.39
CA VAL A 83 9.28 7.79 -4.94
C VAL A 83 9.79 9.06 -5.63
N GLN A 84 8.96 9.71 -6.45
CA GLN A 84 9.36 10.90 -7.20
C GLN A 84 9.55 12.14 -6.30
N THR A 85 8.67 12.33 -5.32
CA THR A 85 8.59 13.60 -4.56
C THR A 85 9.47 13.63 -3.31
N ALA A 86 9.68 12.50 -2.63
CA ALA A 86 10.55 12.46 -1.45
C ALA A 86 11.00 11.04 -1.11
N ARG A 87 11.83 10.50 -2.00
CA ARG A 87 12.58 9.26 -1.84
C ARG A 87 13.44 9.29 -0.57
N THR A 88 13.49 8.18 0.15
CA THR A 88 14.47 7.91 1.21
C THR A 88 14.96 6.46 1.09
N PRO A 89 16.16 6.11 1.59
CA PRO A 89 16.63 4.72 1.59
C PRO A 89 15.67 3.78 2.33
N LYS A 90 15.13 4.23 3.47
CA LYS A 90 14.09 3.50 4.24
C LYS A 90 12.87 3.21 3.37
N TYR A 91 12.36 4.23 2.67
CA TYR A 91 11.17 4.13 1.83
C TYR A 91 11.37 3.14 0.67
N VAL A 92 12.51 3.22 -0.02
CA VAL A 92 12.84 2.30 -1.11
C VAL A 92 12.91 0.86 -0.60
N ARG A 93 13.55 0.63 0.55
CA ARG A 93 13.65 -0.71 1.15
C ARG A 93 12.27 -1.31 1.45
N ILE A 94 11.39 -0.58 2.13
CA ILE A 94 10.05 -1.07 2.46
C ILE A 94 9.17 -1.22 1.21
N LEU A 95 9.35 -0.37 0.19
CA LEU A 95 8.69 -0.53 -1.10
C LEU A 95 9.09 -1.83 -1.78
N ILE A 96 10.39 -2.15 -1.86
CA ILE A 96 10.88 -3.41 -2.44
C ILE A 96 10.27 -4.61 -1.71
N ILE A 97 10.23 -4.58 -0.37
CA ILE A 97 9.60 -5.66 0.43
C ILE A 97 8.12 -5.82 0.04
N PHE A 98 7.36 -4.73 -0.04
CA PHE A 98 5.96 -4.78 -0.44
C PHE A 98 5.78 -5.31 -1.88
N LEU A 99 6.62 -4.89 -2.83
CA LEU A 99 6.58 -5.40 -4.20
C LEU A 99 6.90 -6.89 -4.25
N SER A 100 7.86 -7.37 -3.46
CA SER A 100 8.15 -8.80 -3.33
C SER A 100 6.94 -9.58 -2.81
N VAL A 101 6.22 -9.06 -1.81
CA VAL A 101 4.97 -9.68 -1.35
C VAL A 101 3.92 -9.70 -2.46
N ALA A 102 3.77 -8.61 -3.23
CA ALA A 102 2.87 -8.57 -4.37
C ALA A 102 3.22 -9.60 -5.45
N VAL A 103 4.50 -9.79 -5.74
CA VAL A 103 4.97 -10.84 -6.67
C VAL A 103 4.63 -12.22 -6.15
N ILE A 104 4.83 -12.51 -4.87
CA ILE A 104 4.51 -13.81 -4.27
C ILE A 104 3.00 -14.09 -4.34
N MET A 105 2.18 -13.08 -4.06
CA MET A 105 0.72 -13.24 -3.98
C MET A 105 0.03 -13.30 -5.36
N ARG A 106 0.55 -12.59 -6.36
CA ARG A 106 -0.15 -12.35 -7.64
C ARG A 106 0.66 -12.70 -8.89
N GLY A 107 1.95 -12.98 -8.72
CA GLY A 107 2.89 -13.19 -9.81
C GLY A 107 3.49 -11.91 -10.36
N ALA A 108 4.73 -12.01 -10.87
CA ALA A 108 5.46 -10.87 -11.43
C ALA A 108 4.79 -10.28 -12.67
N GLY A 109 4.19 -11.13 -13.52
CA GLY A 109 3.48 -10.66 -14.72
C GLY A 109 2.30 -9.75 -14.40
N ASP A 110 1.61 -9.99 -13.29
CA ASP A 110 0.53 -9.12 -12.86
C ASP A 110 1.06 -7.76 -12.38
N LEU A 111 2.14 -7.76 -11.58
CA LEU A 111 2.78 -6.54 -11.11
C LEU A 111 3.22 -5.65 -12.28
N VAL A 112 3.90 -6.21 -13.28
CA VAL A 112 4.36 -5.48 -14.46
C VAL A 112 3.18 -4.85 -15.20
N ARG A 113 2.10 -5.61 -15.43
CA ARG A 113 0.89 -5.10 -16.09
C ARG A 113 0.24 -3.94 -15.33
N GLN A 114 0.14 -4.04 -14.00
CA GLN A 114 -0.41 -2.97 -13.17
C GLN A 114 0.43 -1.70 -13.27
N PHE A 115 1.75 -1.81 -13.19
CA PHE A 115 2.67 -0.68 -13.31
C PHE A 115 2.61 -0.04 -14.71
N ASP A 116 2.63 -0.84 -15.76
CA ASP A 116 2.56 -0.33 -17.14
C ASP A 116 1.21 0.31 -17.46
N SER A 117 0.13 -0.11 -16.77
CA SER A 117 -1.18 0.53 -16.90
C SER A 117 -1.23 1.95 -16.31
N LEU A 118 -0.34 2.28 -15.37
CA LEU A 118 -0.21 3.64 -14.84
C LEU A 118 0.55 4.55 -15.80
N GLN A 119 1.66 4.03 -16.32
CA GLN A 119 2.53 4.69 -17.29
C GLN A 119 3.33 3.60 -17.98
N GLY A 120 3.34 3.59 -19.32
CA GLY A 120 4.10 2.60 -20.07
C GLY A 120 5.57 2.59 -19.68
N ASN A 121 6.12 1.39 -19.45
CA ASN A 121 7.52 1.15 -19.06
C ASN A 121 7.90 1.62 -17.64
N LEU A 122 6.92 1.93 -16.78
CA LEU A 122 7.17 2.44 -15.43
C LEU A 122 7.92 1.44 -14.55
N PHE A 123 7.63 0.14 -14.70
CA PHE A 123 8.29 -0.90 -13.91
C PHE A 123 9.81 -0.95 -14.21
N MET A 124 10.18 -0.89 -15.49
CA MET A 124 11.59 -0.90 -15.90
C MET A 124 12.31 0.36 -15.43
N MET A 125 11.66 1.53 -15.55
CA MET A 125 12.21 2.79 -15.01
C MET A 125 12.46 2.77 -13.50
N LEU A 126 11.67 1.99 -12.76
CA LEU A 126 11.86 1.82 -11.33
C LEU A 126 13.07 0.92 -11.05
N LEU A 127 13.22 -0.19 -11.78
CA LEU A 127 14.36 -1.10 -11.65
C LEU A 127 15.69 -0.39 -11.95
N ASP A 128 15.76 0.45 -12.98
CA ASP A 128 16.97 1.19 -13.33
C ASP A 128 17.43 2.18 -12.24
N LYS A 129 16.53 2.56 -11.32
CA LYS A 129 16.77 3.58 -10.29
C LYS A 129 17.00 3.02 -8.89
N VAL A 130 16.77 1.72 -8.69
CA VAL A 130 16.98 1.01 -7.41
C VAL A 130 18.43 0.59 -7.29
#